data_AF-G0J7H8-F1
#
_entry.id   AF-G0J7H8-F1
#
_cell.length_a   1.000
_cell.length_b   1.000
_cell.length_c   1.000
_cell.angle_alpha   90.00
_cell.angle_beta   90.00
_cell.angle_gamma   90.00
#
_symmetry.space_group_name_H-M   'P 1'
#
loop_
_entity.id
_entity.type
_entity.pdbx_description
1 polymer ?
#
loop_
_entity_poly.entity_id
_entity_poly.type
_entity_poly.pdbx_seq_one_letter_code
_entity_poly.pdbx_strand_id
1 'polypeptide(L)'
;MRHIFLLTSLFFFLSCSDEEEPSQPVVYDGDLEVRSLSDLKNIAEKGYSTINGVLAIHYTSNVEDLSLLKNLQQVSGLIIRYNDGLQSLKGLENIEEVGFLEIESNLELKELTGLDNLSSVTKILSIKDNDQLSSLAGLKALTSLKEQFVLFDNRSLSNLHGLEQLQEAQQILITNNINLASLKGLENLNKSRDIRIYSNDSLIDFCALVNYIEKKDKTDTYVAQLNAFNPTLADFENNNCVWIP
;
A
#
# COMPACT_ATOMS: atom_id res chain seq x y z
N MET A 1 58.74 -41.36 -42.76
CA MET A 1 57.34 -41.52 -42.32
C MET A 1 57.14 -40.72 -41.04
N ARG A 2 56.22 -39.75 -41.08
CA ARG A 2 55.56 -39.01 -39.99
C ARG A 2 56.43 -38.20 -39.01
N HIS A 3 56.60 -36.92 -39.35
CA HIS A 3 56.69 -35.83 -38.38
C HIS A 3 55.29 -35.60 -37.77
N ILE A 4 55.19 -35.60 -36.45
CA ILE A 4 53.97 -35.25 -35.69
C ILE A 4 54.14 -33.81 -35.21
N PHE A 5 53.33 -32.90 -35.74
CA PHE A 5 53.16 -31.53 -35.23
C PHE A 5 52.33 -31.59 -33.94
N LEU A 6 52.88 -31.11 -32.83
CA LEU A 6 52.14 -30.78 -31.61
C LEU A 6 51.43 -29.44 -31.84
N LEU A 7 50.11 -29.46 -32.04
CA LEU A 7 49.26 -28.29 -31.85
C LEU A 7 49.04 -28.11 -30.35
N THR A 8 49.65 -27.09 -29.77
CA THR A 8 49.28 -26.59 -28.44
C THR A 8 47.94 -25.87 -28.57
N SER A 9 46.87 -26.54 -28.15
CA SER A 9 45.56 -25.92 -27.95
C SER A 9 45.69 -24.88 -26.83
N LEU A 10 45.67 -23.62 -27.22
CA LEU A 10 45.58 -22.45 -26.36
C LEU A 10 44.16 -22.45 -25.78
N PHE A 11 43.98 -23.00 -24.58
CA PHE A 11 42.74 -22.80 -23.82
C PHE A 11 42.66 -21.31 -23.44
N PHE A 12 41.83 -20.58 -24.17
CA PHE A 12 41.38 -19.26 -23.80
C PHE A 12 40.68 -19.37 -22.43
N PHE A 13 41.28 -18.80 -21.40
CA PHE A 13 40.56 -18.39 -20.20
C PHE A 13 39.61 -17.27 -20.61
N LEU A 14 38.39 -17.63 -21.00
CA LEU A 14 37.27 -16.70 -20.90
C LEU A 14 37.08 -16.46 -19.40
N SER A 15 37.56 -15.31 -18.91
CA SER A 15 37.08 -14.76 -17.66
C SER A 15 35.60 -14.46 -17.86
N CYS A 16 34.74 -15.37 -17.40
CA CYS A 16 33.38 -14.99 -17.06
C CYS A 16 33.53 -13.94 -15.96
N SER A 17 33.06 -12.72 -16.23
CA SER A 17 32.68 -11.83 -15.15
C SER A 17 31.69 -12.61 -14.28
N ASP A 18 31.95 -12.68 -12.98
CA ASP A 18 30.96 -13.11 -12.00
C ASP A 18 29.80 -12.09 -12.06
N GLU A 19 28.93 -12.23 -13.07
CA GLU A 19 27.56 -11.78 -12.95
C GLU A 19 26.99 -12.70 -11.86
N GLU A 20 26.88 -12.19 -10.64
CA GLU A 20 26.17 -12.86 -9.56
C GLU A 20 24.81 -13.28 -10.12
N GLU A 21 24.64 -14.58 -10.38
CA GLU A 21 23.32 -15.09 -10.70
C GLU A 21 22.39 -14.65 -9.57
N PRO A 22 21.23 -14.04 -9.88
CA PRO A 22 20.32 -13.60 -8.84
C PRO A 22 20.04 -14.78 -7.91
N SER A 23 20.38 -14.63 -6.63
CA SER A 23 20.20 -15.67 -5.64
C SER A 23 18.76 -16.17 -5.69
N GLN A 24 18.57 -17.49 -5.79
CA GLN A 24 17.25 -18.09 -5.84
C GLN A 24 16.38 -17.56 -4.68
N PRO A 25 15.10 -17.22 -4.93
CA PRO A 25 14.23 -16.68 -3.90
C PRO A 25 14.09 -17.67 -2.74
N VAL A 26 14.21 -17.18 -1.51
CA VAL A 26 14.00 -18.00 -0.31
C VAL A 26 12.53 -17.91 0.06
N VAL A 27 11.83 -19.03 -0.12
CA VAL A 27 10.36 -19.12 0.01
C VAL A 27 9.98 -19.74 1.36
N TYR A 28 8.97 -19.16 2.01
CA TYR A 28 8.26 -19.76 3.14
C TYR A 28 6.82 -20.09 2.75
N ASP A 29 6.41 -21.35 2.95
CA ASP A 29 5.03 -21.80 2.72
C ASP A 29 4.25 -21.81 4.04
N GLY A 30 3.37 -20.82 4.22
CA GLY A 30 2.50 -20.69 5.39
C GLY A 30 2.45 -19.27 5.93
N ASP A 31 1.78 -19.13 7.06
CA ASP A 31 1.64 -17.86 7.77
C ASP A 31 2.77 -17.67 8.78
N LEU A 32 3.24 -16.42 8.93
CA LEU A 32 4.24 -16.02 9.90
C LEU A 32 3.71 -14.94 10.82
N GLU A 33 4.19 -14.96 12.05
CA GLU A 33 3.78 -14.02 13.08
C GLU A 33 5.00 -13.38 13.73
N VAL A 34 4.94 -12.05 13.90
CA VAL A 34 5.95 -11.22 14.53
C VAL A 34 5.31 -10.53 15.72
N ARG A 35 5.75 -10.88 16.93
CA ARG A 35 5.35 -10.25 18.19
C ARG A 35 6.53 -9.60 18.93
N SER A 36 7.72 -9.68 18.35
CA SER A 36 8.94 -9.13 18.94
C SER A 36 10.01 -8.83 17.90
N LEU A 37 11.02 -8.04 18.29
CA LEU A 37 12.21 -7.82 17.47
C LEU A 37 12.97 -9.13 17.17
N SER A 38 12.90 -10.12 18.07
CA SER A 38 13.52 -11.44 17.84
C SER A 38 12.84 -12.19 16.70
N ASP A 39 11.52 -12.07 16.53
CA ASP A 39 10.80 -12.71 15.43
C ASP A 39 11.19 -12.09 14.08
N LEU A 40 11.32 -10.74 14.01
CA LEU A 40 11.84 -10.06 12.82
C LEU A 40 13.27 -10.51 12.48
N LYS A 41 14.14 -10.65 13.49
CA LYS A 41 15.50 -11.15 13.29
C LYS A 41 15.49 -12.57 12.75
N ASN A 42 14.61 -13.44 13.26
CA ASN A 42 14.47 -14.80 12.76
C ASN A 42 14.08 -14.80 11.27
N ILE A 43 13.13 -13.97 10.85
CA ILE A 43 12.76 -13.83 9.42
C ILE A 43 13.96 -13.34 8.58
N ALA A 44 14.66 -12.32 9.07
CA ALA A 44 15.82 -11.76 8.38
C ALA A 44 16.98 -12.76 8.25
N GLU A 45 17.27 -13.55 9.28
CA GLU A 45 18.30 -14.60 9.29
C GLU A 45 17.96 -15.74 8.31
N LYS A 46 16.67 -16.03 8.11
CA LYS A 46 16.24 -16.98 7.07
C LYS A 46 16.34 -16.40 5.68
N GLY A 47 16.39 -15.07 5.55
CA GLY A 47 16.54 -14.38 4.26
C GLY A 47 15.32 -14.53 3.35
N TYR A 48 14.12 -14.71 3.91
CA TYR A 48 12.91 -14.89 3.12
C TYR A 48 12.67 -13.72 2.17
N SER A 49 12.54 -14.03 0.88
CA SER A 49 12.11 -13.10 -0.17
C SER A 49 10.64 -13.28 -0.53
N THR A 50 10.07 -14.45 -0.24
CA THR A 50 8.67 -14.77 -0.53
C THR A 50 8.02 -15.48 0.64
N ILE A 51 6.83 -15.04 1.03
CA ILE A 51 5.96 -15.70 2.00
C ILE A 51 4.62 -16.03 1.31
N ASN A 52 4.36 -17.32 1.07
CA ASN A 52 3.13 -17.81 0.42
C ASN A 52 1.92 -17.87 1.39
N GLY A 53 1.86 -16.93 2.32
CA GLY A 53 0.82 -16.80 3.32
C GLY A 53 0.79 -15.40 3.90
N VAL A 54 0.18 -15.26 5.07
CA VAL A 54 0.04 -14.00 5.79
C VAL A 54 1.26 -13.76 6.66
N LEU A 55 1.86 -12.57 6.55
CA LEU A 55 2.77 -12.05 7.56
C LEU A 55 2.00 -11.12 8.50
N ALA A 56 1.83 -11.54 9.75
CA ALA A 56 1.17 -10.75 10.79
C ALA A 56 2.20 -10.15 11.75
N ILE A 57 2.31 -8.83 11.77
CA ILE A 57 3.19 -8.03 12.63
C ILE A 57 2.31 -7.27 13.61
N HIS A 58 2.32 -7.70 14.87
CA HIS A 58 1.41 -7.13 15.86
C HIS A 58 1.86 -7.26 17.30
N TYR A 59 1.35 -6.37 18.14
CA TYR A 59 1.65 -6.32 19.57
C TYR A 59 3.16 -6.19 19.85
N THR A 60 3.88 -5.48 18.98
CA THR A 60 5.31 -5.21 19.17
C THR A 60 5.50 -3.89 19.92
N SER A 61 6.26 -3.92 21.03
CA SER A 61 6.53 -2.73 21.84
C SER A 61 7.85 -2.02 21.49
N ASN A 62 8.81 -2.75 20.91
CA ASN A 62 10.20 -2.30 20.71
C ASN A 62 10.63 -2.37 19.24
N VAL A 63 9.67 -2.42 18.32
CA VAL A 63 9.93 -2.42 16.87
C VAL A 63 9.56 -1.04 16.36
N GLU A 64 10.55 -0.26 15.96
CA GLU A 64 10.35 1.10 15.44
C GLU A 64 10.20 1.14 13.91
N ASP A 65 10.83 0.18 13.22
CA ASP A 65 10.71 -0.01 11.78
C ASP A 65 10.80 -1.50 11.39
N LEU A 66 10.56 -1.78 10.10
CA LEU A 66 10.56 -3.12 9.53
C LEU A 66 11.82 -3.40 8.68
N SER A 67 12.91 -2.67 8.90
CA SER A 67 14.10 -2.70 8.01
C SER A 67 14.75 -4.08 7.86
N LEU A 68 14.49 -4.97 8.84
CA LEU A 68 14.89 -6.37 8.81
C LEU A 68 14.14 -7.20 7.73
N LEU A 69 13.04 -6.68 7.17
CA LEU A 69 12.27 -7.29 6.10
C LEU A 69 12.71 -6.86 4.69
N LYS A 70 13.81 -6.11 4.56
CA LYS A 70 14.31 -5.55 3.27
C LYS A 70 14.45 -6.54 2.10
N ASN A 71 14.51 -7.84 2.36
CA ASN A 71 14.61 -8.85 1.31
C ASN A 71 13.24 -9.33 0.80
N LEU A 72 12.17 -9.04 1.54
CA LEU A 72 10.82 -9.50 1.25
C LEU A 72 10.27 -8.76 0.02
N GLN A 73 9.98 -9.53 -1.02
CA GLN A 73 9.45 -9.04 -2.30
C GLN A 73 7.99 -9.42 -2.49
N GLN A 74 7.58 -10.57 -1.95
CA GLN A 74 6.23 -11.08 -2.12
C GLN A 74 5.67 -11.63 -0.82
N VAL A 75 4.43 -11.23 -0.50
CA VAL A 75 3.63 -11.77 0.59
C VAL A 75 2.18 -11.87 0.16
N SER A 76 1.48 -12.94 0.53
CA SER A 76 0.06 -13.10 0.15
C SER A 76 -0.85 -12.13 0.92
N GLY A 77 -0.49 -11.80 2.17
CA GLY A 77 -1.20 -10.83 2.98
C GLY A 77 -0.33 -10.24 4.06
N LEU A 78 -0.55 -8.98 4.37
CA LEU A 78 0.24 -8.25 5.36
C LEU A 78 -0.69 -7.59 6.36
N ILE A 79 -0.54 -7.97 7.63
CA ILE A 79 -1.25 -7.37 8.77
C ILE A 79 -0.23 -6.67 9.63
N ILE A 80 -0.37 -5.37 9.84
CA ILE A 80 0.49 -4.56 10.69
C ILE A 80 -0.41 -3.84 11.69
N ARG A 81 -0.53 -4.36 12.90
CA ARG A 81 -1.47 -3.80 13.88
C ARG A 81 -1.04 -3.80 15.33
N TYR A 82 -1.52 -2.84 16.12
CA TYR A 82 -1.21 -2.75 17.55
C TYR A 82 0.31 -2.73 17.83
N ASN A 83 1.07 -1.99 17.01
CA ASN A 83 2.50 -1.79 17.21
C ASN A 83 2.74 -0.35 17.66
N ASP A 84 2.56 -0.10 18.95
CA ASP A 84 2.57 1.26 19.52
C ASP A 84 3.89 2.01 19.24
N GLY A 85 5.02 1.31 19.14
CA GLY A 85 6.33 1.90 18.85
C GLY A 85 6.68 2.04 17.37
N LEU A 86 5.87 1.50 16.45
CA LEU A 86 6.19 1.46 15.02
C LEU A 86 6.01 2.84 14.39
N GLN A 87 7.12 3.41 13.91
CA GLN A 87 7.16 4.76 13.33
C GLN A 87 7.23 4.75 11.80
N SER A 88 7.66 3.63 11.20
CA SER A 88 7.87 3.53 9.76
C SER A 88 7.68 2.11 9.24
N LEU A 89 7.28 1.99 7.97
CA LEU A 89 7.20 0.73 7.24
C LEU A 89 8.46 0.44 6.42
N LYS A 90 9.54 1.21 6.63
CA LYS A 90 10.84 1.00 6.01
C LYS A 90 11.25 -0.47 6.11
N GLY A 91 11.74 -1.03 5.01
CA GLY A 91 12.02 -2.46 4.85
C GLY A 91 11.01 -3.19 3.98
N LEU A 92 9.86 -2.59 3.65
CA LEU A 92 8.85 -3.17 2.76
C LEU A 92 8.96 -2.70 1.30
N GLU A 93 10.02 -1.97 0.95
CA GLU A 93 10.13 -1.24 -0.32
C GLU A 93 10.12 -2.16 -1.55
N ASN A 94 10.41 -3.44 -1.37
CA ASN A 94 10.46 -4.41 -2.46
C ASN A 94 9.12 -5.11 -2.73
N ILE A 95 8.08 -4.81 -1.94
CA ILE A 95 6.74 -5.38 -2.15
C ILE A 95 5.99 -4.56 -3.21
N GLU A 96 5.74 -5.18 -4.36
CA GLU A 96 5.01 -4.55 -5.47
C GLU A 96 3.52 -4.91 -5.51
N GLU A 97 3.17 -6.09 -5.00
CA GLU A 97 1.79 -6.59 -4.94
C GLU A 97 1.54 -7.35 -3.64
N VAL A 98 0.34 -7.20 -3.09
CA VAL A 98 -0.16 -7.99 -1.96
C VAL A 98 -1.62 -8.39 -2.18
N GLY A 99 -2.04 -9.51 -1.59
CA GLY A 99 -3.44 -9.89 -1.55
C GLY A 99 -4.27 -8.92 -0.74
N PHE A 100 -3.98 -8.83 0.56
CA PHE A 100 -4.62 -7.87 1.46
C PHE A 100 -3.59 -7.17 2.33
N LEU A 101 -3.85 -5.90 2.63
CA LEU A 101 -3.01 -5.06 3.47
C LEU A 101 -3.88 -4.41 4.56
N GLU A 102 -3.59 -4.75 5.82
CA GLU A 102 -4.23 -4.16 6.99
C GLU A 102 -3.18 -3.39 7.80
N ILE A 103 -3.42 -2.10 8.04
CA ILE A 103 -2.58 -1.22 8.85
C ILE A 103 -3.49 -0.59 9.91
N GLU A 104 -3.44 -1.11 11.14
CA GLU A 104 -4.41 -0.76 12.18
C GLU A 104 -3.76 -0.42 13.52
N SER A 105 -4.16 0.68 14.17
CA SER A 105 -3.71 0.97 15.55
C SER A 105 -2.18 0.96 15.73
N ASN A 106 -1.44 1.61 14.82
CA ASN A 106 0.00 1.87 14.97
C ASN A 106 0.17 3.33 15.38
N LEU A 107 0.14 3.59 16.69
CA LEU A 107 -0.08 4.93 17.26
C LEU A 107 1.00 5.96 16.88
N GLU A 108 2.24 5.54 16.63
CA GLU A 108 3.35 6.42 16.27
C GLU A 108 3.63 6.48 14.75
N LEU A 109 2.86 5.75 13.93
CA LEU A 109 3.03 5.70 12.49
C LEU A 109 2.50 6.99 11.84
N LYS A 110 3.38 7.78 11.22
CA LYS A 110 3.04 9.10 10.65
C LYS A 110 2.77 9.09 9.15
N GLU A 111 3.36 8.12 8.47
CA GLU A 111 3.31 7.96 7.02
C GLU A 111 3.51 6.48 6.65
N LEU A 112 3.15 6.13 5.41
CA LEU A 112 3.28 4.76 4.89
C LEU A 112 4.59 4.53 4.11
N THR A 113 5.58 5.39 4.29
CA THR A 113 6.90 5.28 3.65
C THR A 113 7.50 3.90 3.91
N GLY A 114 7.97 3.25 2.84
CA GLY A 114 8.27 1.82 2.82
C GLY A 114 7.35 1.04 1.88
N LEU A 115 6.16 1.55 1.55
CA LEU A 115 5.26 0.95 0.55
C LEU A 115 5.38 1.57 -0.84
N ASP A 116 6.44 2.36 -1.08
CA ASP A 116 6.59 3.25 -2.24
C ASP A 116 6.47 2.58 -3.62
N ASN A 117 6.68 1.27 -3.70
CA ASN A 117 6.60 0.46 -4.92
C ASN A 117 5.34 -0.41 -4.99
N LEU A 118 4.48 -0.39 -3.96
CA LEU A 118 3.23 -1.15 -3.92
C LEU A 118 2.27 -0.61 -4.99
N SER A 119 2.11 -1.36 -6.07
CA SER A 119 1.34 -0.96 -7.25
C SER A 119 -0.05 -1.59 -7.32
N SER A 120 -0.28 -2.68 -6.58
CA SER A 120 -1.48 -3.50 -6.64
C SER A 120 -1.84 -4.09 -5.27
N VAL A 121 -3.10 -3.93 -4.84
CA VAL A 121 -3.70 -4.75 -3.78
C VAL A 121 -4.88 -5.49 -4.36
N THR A 122 -4.79 -6.82 -4.39
CA THR A 122 -5.73 -7.64 -5.15
C THR A 122 -7.03 -7.96 -4.42
N LYS A 123 -7.12 -7.63 -3.13
CA LYS A 123 -8.33 -7.76 -2.32
C LYS A 123 -8.57 -6.45 -1.56
N ILE A 124 -8.19 -6.42 -0.28
CA ILE A 124 -8.56 -5.35 0.65
C ILE A 124 -7.34 -4.54 1.05
N LEU A 125 -7.44 -3.22 0.93
CA LEU A 125 -6.59 -2.26 1.62
C LEU A 125 -7.40 -1.63 2.77
N SER A 126 -6.97 -1.85 4.00
CA SER A 126 -7.62 -1.36 5.22
C SER A 126 -6.62 -0.57 6.06
N ILE A 127 -6.86 0.74 6.23
CA ILE A 127 -6.04 1.64 7.05
C ILE A 127 -6.94 2.25 8.12
N LYS A 128 -6.70 1.86 9.38
CA LYS A 128 -7.62 2.13 10.49
C LYS A 128 -6.93 2.61 11.75
N ASP A 129 -7.53 3.54 12.48
CA ASP A 129 -7.12 3.87 13.85
C ASP A 129 -5.63 4.25 14.00
N ASN A 130 -4.99 4.81 12.96
CA ASN A 130 -3.61 5.30 13.04
C ASN A 130 -3.65 6.81 13.30
N ASP A 131 -3.86 7.19 14.56
CA ASP A 131 -4.15 8.57 14.95
C ASP A 131 -3.11 9.61 14.49
N GLN A 132 -1.83 9.24 14.39
CA GLN A 132 -0.74 10.11 13.93
C GLN A 132 -0.49 10.07 12.41
N LEU A 133 -1.19 9.18 11.68
CA LEU A 133 -1.03 9.04 10.23
C LEU A 133 -1.54 10.30 9.54
N SER A 134 -0.61 11.07 8.99
CA SER A 134 -0.90 12.38 8.39
C SER A 134 -0.80 12.36 6.86
N SER A 135 -0.30 11.27 6.29
CA SER A 135 -0.01 11.14 4.87
C SER A 135 -0.08 9.69 4.38
N LEU A 136 -0.61 9.49 3.17
CA LEU A 136 -0.58 8.22 2.45
C LEU A 136 0.55 8.15 1.41
N ALA A 137 1.54 9.06 1.45
CA ALA A 137 2.57 9.21 0.41
C ALA A 137 3.32 7.93 0.01
N GLY A 138 3.40 6.94 0.91
CA GLY A 138 3.95 5.63 0.59
C GLY A 138 3.15 4.85 -0.45
N LEU A 139 1.90 5.20 -0.76
CA LEU A 139 1.07 4.52 -1.75
C LEU A 139 1.16 5.11 -3.16
N LYS A 140 2.14 5.99 -3.43
CA LYS A 140 2.25 6.76 -4.69
C LYS A 140 2.29 5.92 -5.98
N ALA A 141 2.64 4.64 -5.89
CA ALA A 141 2.67 3.71 -7.03
C ALA A 141 1.36 2.93 -7.21
N LEU A 142 0.42 3.01 -6.26
CA LEU A 142 -0.78 2.20 -6.22
C LEU A 142 -1.74 2.61 -7.34
N THR A 143 -2.01 1.69 -8.26
CA THR A 143 -2.86 1.95 -9.44
C THR A 143 -4.21 1.25 -9.38
N SER A 144 -4.28 0.09 -8.71
CA SER A 144 -5.49 -0.75 -8.68
C SER A 144 -5.73 -1.38 -7.31
N LEU A 145 -6.98 -1.28 -6.86
CA LEU A 145 -7.55 -1.97 -5.70
C LEU A 145 -8.72 -2.84 -6.17
N LYS A 146 -8.51 -4.14 -6.31
CA LYS A 146 -9.49 -4.98 -7.03
C LYS A 146 -10.80 -5.16 -6.26
N GLU A 147 -10.78 -5.12 -4.94
CA GLU A 147 -11.99 -5.25 -4.11
C GLU A 147 -12.25 -3.97 -3.28
N GLN A 148 -11.68 -3.84 -2.08
CA GLN A 148 -12.14 -2.83 -1.13
C GLN A 148 -11.01 -1.94 -0.61
N PHE A 149 -11.25 -0.63 -0.60
CA PHE A 149 -10.49 0.35 0.16
C PHE A 149 -11.30 0.79 1.38
N VAL A 150 -10.74 0.62 2.58
CA VAL A 150 -11.31 1.11 3.84
C VAL A 150 -10.34 2.08 4.50
N LEU A 151 -10.80 3.31 4.74
CA LEU A 151 -10.08 4.33 5.47
C LEU A 151 -10.94 4.82 6.63
N PHE A 152 -10.54 4.48 7.86
CA PHE A 152 -11.34 4.71 9.06
C PHE A 152 -10.50 5.26 10.21
N ASP A 153 -11.00 6.26 10.93
CA ASP A 153 -10.40 6.75 12.19
C ASP A 153 -8.90 7.13 12.11
N ASN A 154 -8.44 7.67 10.97
CA ASN A 154 -7.08 8.22 10.85
C ASN A 154 -7.14 9.72 11.12
N ARG A 155 -7.20 10.10 12.39
CA ARG A 155 -7.58 11.46 12.82
C ARG A 155 -6.65 12.56 12.33
N SER A 156 -5.36 12.32 12.11
CA SER A 156 -4.41 13.35 11.62
C SER A 156 -4.40 13.53 10.10
N LEU A 157 -5.09 12.66 9.36
CA LEU A 157 -5.10 12.70 7.90
C LEU A 157 -5.97 13.86 7.41
N SER A 158 -5.40 14.73 6.56
CA SER A 158 -6.10 15.94 6.07
C SER A 158 -6.49 15.86 4.59
N ASN A 159 -5.87 14.95 3.84
CA ASN A 159 -6.16 14.66 2.43
C ASN A 159 -5.68 13.23 2.09
N LEU A 160 -5.84 12.81 0.85
CA LEU A 160 -5.47 11.47 0.37
C LEU A 160 -4.22 11.49 -0.53
N HIS A 161 -3.34 12.50 -0.39
CA HIS A 161 -2.08 12.54 -1.13
C HIS A 161 -1.28 11.26 -0.92
N GLY A 162 -0.71 10.76 -2.00
CA GLY A 162 -0.17 9.40 -2.11
C GLY A 162 -1.07 8.45 -2.91
N LEU A 163 -2.33 8.79 -3.17
CA LEU A 163 -3.21 7.97 -4.03
C LEU A 163 -3.31 8.47 -5.47
N GLU A 164 -2.47 9.41 -5.90
CA GLU A 164 -2.62 10.12 -7.18
C GLU A 164 -2.60 9.20 -8.40
N GLN A 165 -2.05 7.98 -8.29
CA GLN A 165 -2.03 7.00 -9.38
C GLN A 165 -3.20 6.01 -9.35
N LEU A 166 -4.07 6.06 -8.34
CA LEU A 166 -5.17 5.12 -8.19
C LEU A 166 -6.22 5.35 -9.27
N GLN A 167 -6.45 4.34 -10.11
CA GLN A 167 -7.37 4.42 -11.25
C GLN A 167 -8.67 3.65 -11.00
N GLU A 168 -8.59 2.52 -10.31
CA GLU A 168 -9.76 1.70 -9.99
C GLU A 168 -9.73 1.19 -8.54
N ALA A 169 -10.91 1.23 -7.91
CA ALA A 169 -11.18 0.58 -6.64
C ALA A 169 -12.63 0.09 -6.66
N GLN A 170 -12.89 -1.21 -6.53
CA GLN A 170 -14.27 -1.70 -6.67
C GLN A 170 -15.20 -1.10 -5.59
N GLN A 171 -14.74 -0.98 -4.35
CA GLN A 171 -15.45 -0.34 -3.26
C GLN A 171 -14.53 0.62 -2.51
N ILE A 172 -15.01 1.82 -2.21
CA ILE A 172 -14.31 2.80 -1.37
C ILE A 172 -15.22 3.15 -0.20
N LEU A 173 -14.70 2.97 1.02
CA LEU A 173 -15.32 3.41 2.25
C LEU A 173 -14.38 4.33 3.00
N ILE A 174 -14.74 5.61 3.13
CA ILE A 174 -13.99 6.62 3.88
C ILE A 174 -14.88 7.13 5.00
N THR A 175 -14.54 6.83 6.23
CA THR A 175 -15.40 7.17 7.37
C THR A 175 -14.65 7.65 8.60
N ASN A 176 -15.19 8.64 9.29
CA ASN A 176 -14.71 9.12 10.59
C ASN A 176 -13.23 9.54 10.62
N ASN A 177 -12.72 10.06 9.50
CA ASN A 177 -11.44 10.76 9.44
C ASN A 177 -11.68 12.25 9.69
N ILE A 178 -11.84 12.63 10.95
CA ILE A 178 -12.41 13.92 11.37
C ILE A 178 -11.70 15.18 10.82
N ASN A 179 -10.39 15.12 10.54
CA ASN A 179 -9.62 16.24 9.98
C ASN A 179 -9.43 16.15 8.46
N LEU A 180 -9.98 15.11 7.80
CA LEU A 180 -9.92 14.97 6.35
C LEU A 180 -10.72 16.11 5.73
N ALA A 181 -10.03 17.03 5.05
CA ALA A 181 -10.64 18.24 4.50
C ALA A 181 -10.90 18.13 2.99
N SER A 182 -10.17 17.24 2.31
CA SER A 182 -10.24 17.08 0.86
C SER A 182 -9.99 15.63 0.44
N LEU A 183 -10.59 15.22 -0.67
CA LEU A 183 -10.31 13.93 -1.33
C LEU A 183 -9.15 14.00 -2.33
N LYS A 184 -8.38 15.10 -2.36
CA LYS A 184 -7.16 15.23 -3.17
C LYS A 184 -6.27 14.02 -3.03
N GLY A 185 -5.79 13.51 -4.16
CA GLY A 185 -5.19 12.19 -4.31
C GLY A 185 -6.06 11.25 -5.15
N LEU A 186 -7.39 11.43 -5.21
CA LEU A 186 -8.27 10.55 -6.00
C LEU A 186 -8.58 11.06 -7.41
N GLU A 187 -7.87 12.06 -7.92
CA GLU A 187 -8.17 12.72 -9.19
C GLU A 187 -8.18 11.77 -10.39
N ASN A 188 -7.38 10.71 -10.35
CA ASN A 188 -7.27 9.74 -11.44
C ASN A 188 -8.23 8.54 -11.31
N LEU A 189 -9.01 8.48 -10.23
CA LEU A 189 -10.01 7.44 -10.03
C LEU A 189 -11.08 7.56 -11.11
N ASN A 190 -11.22 6.51 -11.92
CA ASN A 190 -12.16 6.48 -13.05
C ASN A 190 -13.19 5.36 -12.95
N LYS A 191 -13.01 4.41 -12.03
CA LYS A 191 -13.88 3.24 -11.91
C LYS A 191 -14.04 2.80 -10.46
N SER A 192 -15.30 2.75 -10.02
CA SER A 192 -15.71 2.18 -8.73
C SER A 192 -17.18 1.78 -8.78
N ARG A 193 -17.53 0.67 -8.12
CA ARG A 193 -18.92 0.20 -8.03
C ARG A 193 -19.67 0.85 -6.88
N ASP A 194 -18.98 1.17 -5.79
CA ASP A 194 -19.59 1.74 -4.59
C ASP A 194 -18.60 2.66 -3.87
N ILE A 195 -18.88 3.96 -3.86
CA ILE A 195 -18.13 4.97 -3.09
C ILE A 195 -19.02 5.49 -1.97
N ARG A 196 -18.54 5.34 -0.74
CA ARG A 196 -19.24 5.70 0.49
C ARG A 196 -18.36 6.55 1.38
N ILE A 197 -18.82 7.76 1.67
CA ILE A 197 -18.04 8.75 2.41
C ILE A 197 -18.91 9.31 3.53
N TYR A 198 -18.58 8.99 4.78
CA TYR A 198 -19.42 9.30 5.93
C TYR A 198 -18.67 9.90 7.10
N SER A 199 -19.31 10.81 7.84
CA SER A 199 -18.81 11.25 9.15
C SER A 199 -17.40 11.83 9.11
N ASN A 200 -17.00 12.50 8.02
CA ASN A 200 -15.72 13.22 7.95
C ASN A 200 -16.00 14.72 8.20
N ASP A 201 -15.93 15.11 9.48
CA ASP A 201 -16.39 16.40 10.00
C ASP A 201 -15.75 17.64 9.36
N SER A 202 -14.56 17.51 8.78
CA SER A 202 -13.85 18.61 8.09
C SER A 202 -13.95 18.56 6.57
N LEU A 203 -14.59 17.52 6.00
CA LEU A 203 -14.48 17.23 4.57
C LEU A 203 -15.39 18.15 3.74
N ILE A 204 -14.76 19.07 3.01
CA ILE A 204 -15.43 20.11 2.21
C ILE A 204 -15.14 20.01 0.71
N ASP A 205 -14.08 19.31 0.32
CA ASP A 205 -13.59 19.26 -1.07
C ASP A 205 -13.64 17.83 -1.62
N PHE A 206 -14.60 17.60 -2.52
CA PHE A 206 -14.83 16.33 -3.21
C PHE A 206 -14.40 16.40 -4.68
N CYS A 207 -13.75 17.48 -5.13
CA CYS A 207 -13.50 17.71 -6.55
C CYS A 207 -12.59 16.66 -7.20
N ALA A 208 -11.81 15.91 -6.41
CA ALA A 208 -11.05 14.77 -6.90
C ALA A 208 -11.95 13.68 -7.54
N LEU A 209 -13.24 13.60 -7.18
CA LEU A 209 -14.15 12.60 -7.73
C LEU A 209 -14.83 12.99 -9.04
N VAL A 210 -14.59 14.20 -9.60
CA VAL A 210 -15.24 14.65 -10.84
C VAL A 210 -15.06 13.64 -11.98
N ASN A 211 -13.83 13.17 -12.19
CA ASN A 211 -13.50 12.20 -13.24
C ASN A 211 -14.24 10.86 -13.07
N TYR A 212 -14.41 10.39 -11.83
CA TYR A 212 -15.20 9.20 -11.54
C TYR A 212 -16.68 9.45 -11.85
N ILE A 213 -17.25 10.56 -11.37
CA ILE A 213 -18.68 10.85 -11.49
C ILE A 213 -19.13 10.99 -12.95
N GLU A 214 -18.27 11.54 -13.82
CA GLU A 214 -18.49 11.65 -15.27
C GLU A 214 -18.51 10.28 -15.97
N LYS A 215 -17.74 9.31 -15.47
CA LYS A 215 -17.54 7.99 -16.11
C LYS A 215 -18.39 6.87 -15.51
N LYS A 216 -18.92 7.05 -14.31
CA LYS A 216 -19.64 6.00 -13.57
C LYS A 216 -20.84 5.47 -14.37
N ASP A 217 -21.12 4.19 -14.20
CA ASP A 217 -22.33 3.55 -14.71
C ASP A 217 -23.55 3.92 -13.84
N LYS A 218 -24.76 3.82 -14.39
CA LYS A 218 -26.01 4.05 -13.64
C LYS A 218 -26.21 3.07 -12.47
N THR A 219 -25.54 1.93 -12.52
CA THR A 219 -25.55 0.91 -11.47
C THR A 219 -24.50 1.14 -10.39
N ASP A 220 -23.58 2.09 -10.57
CA ASP A 220 -22.59 2.45 -9.58
C ASP A 220 -23.21 3.34 -8.50
N THR A 221 -22.78 3.13 -7.25
CA THR A 221 -23.30 3.84 -6.08
C THR A 221 -22.31 4.90 -5.62
N TYR A 222 -22.81 6.10 -5.36
CA TYR A 222 -22.08 7.16 -4.67
C TYR A 222 -22.94 7.71 -3.55
N VAL A 223 -22.40 7.76 -2.34
CA VAL A 223 -23.06 8.33 -1.17
C VAL A 223 -22.07 9.15 -0.35
N ALA A 224 -22.43 10.41 -0.10
CA ALA A 224 -21.80 11.28 0.89
C ALA A 224 -22.85 11.73 1.91
N GLN A 225 -22.65 11.43 3.19
CA GLN A 225 -23.53 11.90 4.27
C GLN A 225 -22.73 12.20 5.54
N LEU A 226 -23.22 13.09 6.39
CA LEU A 226 -22.58 13.40 7.68
C LEU A 226 -21.15 13.95 7.55
N ASN A 227 -20.75 14.47 6.39
CA ASN A 227 -19.51 15.24 6.24
C ASN A 227 -19.81 16.75 6.36
N ALA A 228 -18.79 17.61 6.43
CA ALA A 228 -19.00 19.06 6.38
C ALA A 228 -19.72 19.50 5.10
N PHE A 229 -19.38 18.89 3.96
CA PHE A 229 -20.09 19.04 2.70
C PHE A 229 -20.52 17.67 2.16
N ASN A 230 -21.74 17.57 1.64
CA ASN A 230 -22.29 16.32 1.13
C ASN A 230 -22.85 16.55 -0.29
N PRO A 231 -21.98 16.67 -1.31
CA PRO A 231 -22.44 16.96 -2.66
C PRO A 231 -23.31 15.82 -3.18
N THR A 232 -24.39 16.19 -3.85
CA THR A 232 -25.20 15.29 -4.67
C THR A 232 -24.57 15.12 -6.05
N LEU A 233 -25.05 14.14 -6.84
CA LEU A 233 -24.64 14.01 -8.23
C LEU A 233 -24.91 15.28 -9.05
N ALA A 234 -26.00 16.00 -8.77
CA ALA A 234 -26.34 17.25 -9.45
C ALA A 234 -25.37 18.40 -9.09
N ASP A 235 -24.77 18.36 -7.91
CA ASP A 235 -23.76 19.36 -7.53
C ASP A 235 -22.50 19.21 -8.39
N PHE A 236 -22.06 17.97 -8.68
CA PHE A 236 -20.95 17.72 -9.61
C PHE A 236 -21.25 18.24 -11.02
N GLU A 237 -22.46 18.06 -11.54
CA GLU A 237 -22.87 18.56 -12.86
C GLU A 237 -22.80 20.10 -12.97
N ASN A 238 -22.91 20.80 -11.84
CA ASN A 238 -22.81 22.26 -11.76
C ASN A 238 -21.42 22.75 -11.32
N ASN A 239 -20.41 21.88 -11.28
CA ASN A 239 -19.07 22.15 -10.76
C ASN A 239 -19.04 22.58 -9.27
N ASN A 240 -20.07 22.23 -8.50
CA ASN A 240 -20.17 22.49 -7.06
C ASN A 240 -19.62 21.30 -6.25
N CYS A 241 -18.38 20.90 -6.54
CA CYS A 241 -17.72 19.78 -5.86
C CYS A 241 -16.93 20.18 -4.61
N VAL A 242 -16.91 21.48 -4.27
CA VAL A 242 -16.26 22.02 -3.07
C VAL A 242 -17.19 23.01 -2.38
N TRP A 243 -17.29 22.94 -1.06
CA TRP A 243 -17.96 23.96 -0.28
C TRP A 243 -16.98 25.10 0.06
N ILE A 244 -17.33 26.30 -0.39
CA ILE A 244 -16.65 27.55 -0.03
C ILE A 244 -17.61 28.29 0.92
N PRO A 245 -17.25 28.47 2.20
CA PRO A 245 -18.09 29.15 3.19
C PRO A 245 -18.35 30.62 2.86
#